data_AF-A0A925WET3-F1
#
_entry.id   AF-A0A925WET3-F1
#
_cell.length_a   1.000
_cell.length_b   1.000
_cell.length_c   1.000
_cell.angle_alpha   90.00
_cell.angle_beta   90.00
_cell.angle_gamma   90.00
#
_symmetry.space_group_name_H-M   'P 1'
#
loop_
_entity.id
_entity.type
_entity.pdbx_description
1 polymer ?
#
loop_
_entity_poly.entity_id
_entity_poly.type
_entity_poly.pdbx_seq_one_letter_code
_entity_poly.pdbx_strand_id
1 'polypeptide(L)' 'MPVRLGRFEMPKRLVKEESSATPLYAKFMAEPFETGYGHTVGNSLRRVLL' A
#
# COMPACT_ATOMS: atom_id res chain seq x y z
N MET A 1 -7.14 11.15 -30.83
CA MET A 1 -6.07 10.15 -30.58
C MET A 1 -6.38 9.49 -29.24
N PRO A 2 -6.55 8.16 -29.15
CA PRO A 2 -6.80 7.52 -27.85
C PRO A 2 -5.53 7.58 -26.98
N VAL A 3 -5.67 8.04 -25.75
CA VAL A 3 -4.59 8.00 -24.75
C VAL A 3 -4.40 6.55 -24.34
N ARG A 4 -3.25 5.96 -24.66
CA ARG A 4 -2.84 4.66 -24.10
C ARG A 4 -2.31 4.92 -22.70
N LEU A 5 -3.09 4.54 -21.68
CA LEU A 5 -2.63 4.54 -20.29
C LEU A 5 -1.52 3.50 -20.15
N GLY A 6 -0.46 3.84 -19.39
CA GLY A 6 0.65 2.94 -19.10
C GLY A 6 0.22 1.71 -18.30
N ARG A 7 1.11 0.71 -18.21
CA ARG A 7 0.87 -0.49 -17.40
C ARG A 7 0.90 -0.10 -15.92
N PHE A 8 -0.18 -0.36 -15.19
CA PHE A 8 -0.26 -0.11 -13.75
C PHE A 8 0.59 -1.14 -13.00
N GLU A 9 1.60 -0.71 -12.26
CA GLU A 9 2.41 -1.60 -11.42
C GLU A 9 1.69 -1.84 -10.09
N MET A 10 1.19 -3.06 -9.92
CA MET A 10 0.64 -3.49 -8.63
C MET A 10 1.78 -3.68 -7.60
N PRO A 11 1.59 -3.26 -6.33
CA PRO A 11 2.55 -3.52 -5.26
C PRO A 11 2.77 -5.03 -5.13
N LYS A 12 4.03 -5.46 -5.23
CA LYS A 12 4.38 -6.89 -5.26
C LYS A 12 4.75 -7.44 -3.89
N ARG A 13 5.01 -6.56 -2.90
CA ARG A 13 5.47 -6.96 -1.57
C ARG A 13 4.74 -6.21 -0.48
N LEU A 14 4.28 -6.98 0.50
CA LEU A 14 3.82 -6.53 1.80
C LEU A 14 4.68 -7.25 2.84
N VAL A 15 5.49 -6.50 3.58
CA VAL A 15 6.39 -7.04 4.59
C VAL A 15 5.91 -6.58 5.97
N LYS A 16 5.77 -7.53 6.89
CA LYS A 16 5.51 -7.25 8.29
C LYS A 16 6.84 -6.93 8.99
N GLU A 17 6.89 -5.82 9.72
CA GLU A 17 8.04 -5.48 10.56
C GLU A 17 7.94 -6.27 11.87
N GLU A 18 8.49 -7.49 11.86
CA GLU A 18 8.39 -8.45 12.99
C GLU A 18 8.95 -7.89 14.31
N SER A 19 9.99 -7.05 14.25
CA SER A 19 10.58 -6.40 15.43
C SER A 19 9.61 -5.47 16.15
N SER A 20 8.59 -4.97 15.45
CA SER A 20 7.56 -4.09 16.00
C SER A 20 6.31 -4.85 16.44
N ALA A 21 6.19 -6.13 16.11
CA ALA A 21 4.95 -6.86 16.25
C ALA A 21 4.67 -7.23 17.72
N THR A 22 3.49 -6.86 18.19
CA THR A 22 2.92 -7.23 19.49
C THR A 22 1.52 -7.81 19.28
N PRO A 23 0.87 -8.40 20.30
CA PRO A 23 -0.50 -8.89 20.16
C PRO A 23 -1.53 -7.81 19.76
N LEU A 24 -1.22 -6.53 19.97
CA LEU A 24 -2.14 -5.41 19.74
C LEU A 24 -1.64 -4.41 18.68
N TYR A 25 -0.45 -4.61 18.12
CA TYR A 25 0.15 -3.70 17.15
C TYR A 25 1.00 -4.47 16.15
N ALA A 26 0.87 -4.15 14.87
CA ALA A 26 1.76 -4.62 13.83
C ALA A 26 1.97 -3.52 12.79
N LYS A 27 3.22 -3.34 12.36
CA LYS A 27 3.57 -2.44 11.26
C LYS A 27 3.85 -3.23 10.00
N PHE A 28 3.33 -2.74 8.89
CA PHE A 28 3.54 -3.31 7.57
C PHE A 28 4.11 -2.26 6.62
N MET A 29 5.03 -2.69 5.77
CA MET A 29 5.61 -1.89 4.70
C MET A 29 5.22 -2.51 3.36
N ALA A 30 4.64 -1.72 2.47
CA ALA A 30 4.23 -2.15 1.14
C ALA A 30 4.97 -1.34 0.07
N GLU A 31 5.53 -2.02 -0.92
CA GLU A 31 6.26 -1.40 -2.03
C GLU A 31 6.39 -2.37 -3.23
N PRO A 32 6.63 -1.86 -4.45
CA PRO A 32 6.63 -0.45 -4.85
C PRO A 32 5.20 0.08 -5.11
N PHE A 33 5.02 1.38 -4.97
CA PHE A 33 3.80 2.09 -5.40
C PHE A 33 4.12 3.08 -6.50
N GLU A 34 3.20 3.25 -7.45
CA GLU A 34 3.22 4.40 -8.33
C GLU A 34 3.02 5.71 -7.54
N THR A 35 3.59 6.79 -8.05
CA THR A 35 3.46 8.13 -7.45
C THR A 35 1.99 8.45 -7.19
N GLY A 36 1.67 8.80 -5.93
CA GLY A 36 0.31 9.13 -5.49
C GLY A 36 -0.51 7.95 -4.96
N TYR A 37 -0.23 6.71 -5.38
CA TYR A 37 -1.02 5.55 -4.94
C TYR A 37 -0.83 5.19 -3.46
N GLY A 38 0.30 5.54 -2.86
CA GLY A 38 0.51 5.35 -1.42
C GLY A 38 -0.54 6.08 -0.56
N HIS A 39 -0.89 7.31 -0.92
CA HIS A 39 -1.95 8.07 -0.23
C HIS A 39 -3.34 7.49 -0.49
N THR A 40 -3.64 7.15 -1.75
CA THR A 40 -4.94 6.57 -2.14
C THR A 40 -5.22 5.26 -1.38
N VAL A 41 -4.26 4.34 -1.39
CA VAL A 41 -4.38 3.04 -0.72
C VAL A 41 -4.39 3.23 0.80
N GLY A 42 -3.47 4.03 1.36
CA GLY A 42 -3.40 4.27 2.81
C GLY A 42 -4.68 4.89 3.38
N ASN A 43 -5.24 5.90 2.70
CA ASN A 43 -6.50 6.52 3.11
C ASN A 43 -7.68 5.55 2.98
N SER A 44 -7.71 4.73 1.92
CA SER A 44 -8.76 3.73 1.73
C SER A 44 -8.73 2.68 2.84
N LEU A 45 -7.57 2.14 3.19
CA LEU A 45 -7.41 1.19 4.28
C LEU A 45 -7.82 1.80 5.62
N ARG A 46 -7.40 3.04 5.90
CA ARG A 46 -7.79 3.75 7.13
C ARG A 46 -9.31 3.88 7.27
N ARG A 47 -10.04 4.14 6.17
CA ARG A 47 -11.51 4.27 6.18
C ARG A 47 -12.26 2.94 6.31
N VAL A 48 -11.62 1.83 5.97
CA VAL A 48 -12.24 0.49 6.07
C VAL A 48 -12.00 -0.11 7.45
N LEU A 49 -10.86 0.20 8.06
CA LEU A 49 -10.45 -0.34 9.36
C LEU A 49 -10.94 0.51 10.56
N LEU A 50 -11.42 1.73 10.32
CA LEU A 50 -12.00 2.64 11.32
C LEU A 50 -13.47 2.93 10.98
#